data_AF-A0AAV0T9J3-F1
#
_entry.id   AF-A0AAV0T9J3-F1
#
_cell.length_a   1.000
_cell.length_b   1.000
_cell.length_c   1.000
_cell.angle_alpha   90.00
_cell.angle_beta   90.00
_cell.angle_gamma   90.00
#
_symmetry.space_group_name_H-M   'P 1'
#
loop_
_entity.id
_entity.type
_entity.pdbx_description
1 polymer ?
#
loop_
_entity_poly.entity_id
_entity_poly.type
_entity_poly.pdbx_seq_one_letter_code
_entity_poly.pdbx_strand_id
1 'polypeptide(L)'
;MHPPLDRPHPDCQAEIKALLVCHEKYPYAKFVGACGELKTALDWCFKREKARVRDENFRRAKASDAYVKQKMQERREHERDSAH
;
A
#
# COMPACT_ATOMS: atom_id res chain seq x y z
N MET A 1 -13.80 -12.05 -5.03
CA MET A 1 -13.19 -10.97 -5.81
C MET A 1 -12.01 -10.40 -5.04
N HIS A 2 -10.82 -10.38 -5.63
CA HIS A 2 -9.61 -9.75 -5.05
C HIS A 2 -9.55 -8.26 -5.48
N PRO A 3 -8.79 -7.40 -4.77
CA PRO A 3 -8.46 -6.05 -5.22
C PRO A 3 -7.94 -6.01 -6.66
N PRO A 4 -8.11 -4.90 -7.39
CA PRO A 4 -7.60 -4.77 -8.75
C PRO A 4 -6.08 -4.97 -8.77
N LEU A 5 -5.62 -5.76 -9.76
CA LEU A 5 -4.22 -6.15 -10.00
C LEU A 5 -3.52 -5.25 -11.02
N ASP A 6 -4.14 -4.11 -11.33
CA ASP A 6 -3.71 -3.15 -12.34
C ASP A 6 -2.42 -2.41 -11.95
N ARG A 7 -2.14 -2.33 -10.66
CA ARG A 7 -0.93 -1.73 -10.11
C ARG A 7 0.10 -2.78 -9.67
N PRO A 8 1.40 -2.41 -9.58
CA PRO A 8 2.43 -3.30 -9.06
C PRO A 8 2.15 -3.71 -7.61
N HIS A 9 2.27 -5.01 -7.34
CA HIS A 9 2.15 -5.61 -6.02
C HIS A 9 3.44 -6.36 -5.67
N PRO A 10 4.54 -5.64 -5.41
CA PRO A 10 5.86 -6.25 -5.23
C PRO A 10 5.87 -7.30 -4.10
N ASP A 11 5.06 -7.10 -3.07
CA ASP A 11 5.01 -8.01 -1.91
C ASP A 11 4.15 -9.26 -2.16
N CYS A 12 3.25 -9.22 -3.16
CA CYS A 12 2.23 -10.25 -3.40
C CYS A 12 2.30 -10.90 -4.79
N GLN A 13 3.40 -10.66 -5.53
CA GLN A 13 3.55 -11.15 -6.90
C GLN A 13 3.52 -12.69 -6.98
N ALA A 14 3.95 -13.38 -5.92
CA ALA A 14 3.98 -14.85 -5.88
C ALA A 14 2.55 -15.42 -5.80
N GLU A 15 1.73 -14.87 -4.92
CA GLU A 15 0.33 -15.26 -4.71
C GLU A 15 -0.53 -14.93 -5.93
N ILE A 16 -0.26 -13.79 -6.59
CA ILE A 16 -0.92 -13.41 -7.85
C ILE A 16 -0.62 -14.46 -8.92
N LYS A 17 0.65 -14.83 -9.11
CA LYS A 17 1.05 -15.84 -10.10
C LYS A 17 0.41 -17.19 -9.80
N ALA A 18 0.39 -17.63 -8.54
CA ALA A 18 -0.24 -18.88 -8.15
C ALA A 18 -1.74 -18.89 -8.46
N LEU A 19 -2.45 -17.80 -8.19
CA LEU A 19 -3.87 -17.66 -8.49
C LEU A 19 -4.13 -17.66 -10.01
N LEU A 20 -3.30 -16.98 -10.79
CA LEU A 20 -3.40 -16.95 -12.26
C LEU A 20 -3.22 -18.35 -12.86
N VAL A 21 -2.20 -19.09 -12.43
CA VAL A 21 -1.98 -20.49 -12.86
C VAL A 21 -3.18 -21.38 -12.52
N CYS A 22 -3.79 -21.19 -11.35
CA CYS A 22 -5.00 -21.93 -10.99
C CYS A 22 -6.19 -21.57 -11.89
N HIS A 23 -6.38 -20.28 -12.21
CA HIS A 23 -7.43 -19.85 -13.12
C HIS A 23 -7.23 -20.33 -14.56
N GLU A 24 -5.99 -20.41 -15.04
CA GLU A 24 -5.64 -20.97 -16.35
C GLU A 24 -5.93 -22.47 -16.43
N LYS A 25 -5.59 -23.21 -15.36
CA LYS A 25 -5.83 -24.67 -15.29
C LYS A 25 -7.31 -25.01 -15.11
N TYR A 26 -8.07 -24.15 -14.45
CA TYR A 26 -9.49 -24.38 -14.14
C TYR A 26 -10.37 -23.19 -14.54
N PRO A 27 -10.51 -22.89 -15.84
CA PRO A 27 -11.20 -21.70 -16.34
C PRO A 27 -12.68 -21.63 -15.95
N TYR A 28 -13.34 -22.78 -15.79
CA TYR A 28 -14.73 -22.89 -15.32
C TYR A 28 -14.82 -23.04 -13.80
N ALA A 29 -13.85 -23.73 -13.16
CA ALA A 29 -13.90 -24.01 -11.72
C ALA A 29 -13.42 -22.84 -10.83
N LYS A 30 -12.90 -21.77 -11.44
CA LYS A 30 -12.63 -20.50 -10.74
C LYS A 30 -13.87 -19.91 -10.06
N PHE A 31 -15.07 -20.21 -10.57
CA PHE A 31 -16.34 -19.74 -10.01
C PHE A 31 -16.94 -20.67 -8.95
N VAL A 32 -16.46 -21.93 -8.85
CA VAL A 32 -16.94 -22.91 -7.86
C VAL A 32 -15.99 -23.09 -6.66
N GLY A 33 -14.95 -22.26 -6.56
CA GLY A 33 -14.08 -22.22 -5.37
C GLY A 33 -12.83 -23.10 -5.42
N ALA A 34 -12.51 -23.73 -6.55
CA ALA A 34 -11.32 -24.60 -6.69
C ALA A 34 -9.99 -23.88 -6.38
N CYS A 35 -9.96 -22.56 -6.55
CA CYS A 35 -8.80 -21.70 -6.25
C CYS A 35 -8.96 -20.92 -4.92
N GLY A 36 -9.85 -21.36 -4.03
CA GLY A 36 -10.25 -20.62 -2.83
C GLY A 36 -9.12 -20.36 -1.83
N GLU A 37 -8.22 -21.34 -1.63
CA GLU A 37 -7.08 -21.20 -0.74
C GLU A 37 -6.07 -20.18 -1.26
N LEU A 38 -5.73 -20.25 -2.54
CA LEU A 38 -4.83 -19.29 -3.20
C LEU A 38 -5.41 -17.87 -3.18
N LYS A 39 -6.73 -17.75 -3.39
CA LYS A 39 -7.43 -16.47 -3.26
C LYS A 39 -7.33 -15.94 -1.82
N THR A 40 -7.50 -16.80 -0.83
CA THR A 40 -7.42 -16.41 0.58
C THR A 40 -6.00 -15.96 0.96
N ALA A 41 -4.98 -16.68 0.47
CA ALA A 41 -3.58 -16.29 0.63
C ALA A 41 -3.30 -14.91 0.00
N LEU A 42 -3.80 -14.68 -1.21
CA LEU A 42 -3.67 -13.39 -1.89
C LEU A 42 -4.35 -12.26 -1.10
N ASP A 43 -5.56 -12.48 -0.60
CA ASP A 43 -6.28 -11.48 0.21
C ASP A 43 -5.51 -11.14 1.50
N TRP A 44 -4.89 -12.13 2.15
CA TRP A 44 -4.02 -11.91 3.31
C TRP A 44 -2.76 -11.12 2.95
N CYS A 45 -2.15 -11.42 1.81
CA CYS A 45 -0.99 -10.68 1.35
C CYS A 45 -1.34 -9.21 1.11
N PHE A 46 -2.44 -8.92 0.41
CA PHE A 46 -2.85 -7.53 0.17
C PHE A 46 -3.21 -6.77 1.44
N LYS A 47 -3.77 -7.43 2.45
CA LYS A 47 -3.98 -6.80 3.76
C LYS A 47 -2.65 -6.38 4.39
N ARG A 48 -1.62 -7.23 4.32
CA ARG A 48 -0.28 -6.95 4.86
C ARG A 48 0.43 -5.84 4.07
N GLU A 49 0.43 -5.92 2.74
CA GLU A 49 1.01 -4.91 1.87
C GLU A 49 0.36 -3.54 2.11
N LYS A 50 -0.98 -3.51 2.17
CA LYS A 50 -1.72 -2.28 2.47
C LYS A 50 -1.37 -1.72 3.85
N ALA A 51 -1.20 -2.56 4.86
CA ALA A 51 -0.79 -2.12 6.20
C ALA A 51 0.62 -1.52 6.18
N ARG A 52 1.58 -2.17 5.50
CA ARG A 52 2.96 -1.68 5.36
C ARG A 52 3.01 -0.32 4.65
N VAL A 53 2.36 -0.20 3.50
CA VAL A 53 2.32 1.04 2.71
C VAL A 53 1.66 2.17 3.51
N ARG A 54 0.58 1.87 4.25
CA ARG A 54 -0.05 2.85 5.12
C ARG A 54 0.87 3.36 6.22
N ASP A 55 1.63 2.46 6.87
CA ASP A 55 2.58 2.84 7.90
C ASP A 55 3.72 3.70 7.32
N GLU A 56 4.27 3.31 6.17
CA GLU A 56 5.30 4.08 5.48
C GLU A 56 4.80 5.49 5.09
N ASN A 57 3.60 5.59 4.51
CA ASN A 57 2.99 6.86 4.17
C ASN A 57 2.74 7.73 5.41
N PHE A 58 2.32 7.12 6.52
CA PHE A 58 2.12 7.82 7.78
C PHE A 58 3.42 8.41 8.32
N ARG A 59 4.51 7.64 8.30
CA ARG A 59 5.85 8.11 8.71
C ARG A 59 6.33 9.26 7.83
N ARG A 60 6.20 9.12 6.51
CA ARG A 60 6.56 10.18 5.54
C ARG A 60 5.74 11.45 5.76
N ALA A 61 4.42 11.33 5.96
CA ALA A 61 3.55 12.46 6.23
C ALA A 61 3.93 13.18 7.53
N LYS A 62 4.20 12.43 8.61
CA LYS A 62 4.65 13.01 9.89
C LYS A 62 5.99 13.74 9.76
N ALA A 63 6.95 13.18 9.03
CA ALA A 63 8.23 13.82 8.78
C ALA A 63 8.08 15.11 7.97
N SER A 64 7.25 15.08 6.92
CA SER A 64 6.95 16.26 6.10
C SER A 64 6.23 17.35 6.90
N ASP A 65 5.25 16.99 7.73
CA ASP A 65 4.52 17.95 8.57
C ASP A 65 5.45 18.61 9.60
N ALA A 66 6.34 17.83 10.23
CA ALA A 66 7.34 18.37 11.13
C ALA A 66 8.30 19.35 10.43
N TYR A 67 8.81 18.99 9.25
CA TYR A 67 9.68 19.86 8.45
C TYR A 67 8.99 21.17 8.07
N VAL A 68 7.75 21.10 7.56
CA VAL A 68 6.98 22.30 7.19
C VAL A 68 6.72 23.17 8.41
N LYS A 69 6.34 22.60 9.55
CA LYS A 69 6.14 23.35 10.79
C LYS A 69 7.42 24.07 11.24
N GLN A 70 8.56 23.39 11.20
CA GLN A 70 9.86 23.99 11.52
C GLN A 70 10.17 25.18 10.59
N LYS A 71 10.06 25.01 9.27
CA LYS A 71 10.30 26.09 8.30
C LYS A 71 9.33 27.25 8.43
N MET A 72 8.09 26.98 8.83
CA MET A 72 7.10 28.03 9.11
C MET A 72 7.45 28.80 10.39
N GLN A 73 7.97 28.13 11.42
CA GLN A 73 8.42 28.79 12.65
C GLN A 73 9.66 29.64 12.41
N GLU A 74 10.70 29.10 11.77
CA GLU A 74 11.91 29.83 11.40
C GLU A 74 11.59 31.12 10.65
N ARG A 75 10.67 31.06 9.66
CA ARG A 75 10.25 32.24 8.91
C ARG A 75 9.55 33.27 9.78
N ARG A 76 8.63 32.85 10.66
CA ARG A 76 7.94 33.76 11.59
C ARG A 76 8.89 34.43 12.57
N GLU A 77 9.90 33.71 13.03
CA GLU A 77 10.94 34.25 13.91
C GLU A 77 11.81 35.28 13.16
N HIS A 78 12.26 34.96 11.95
CA HIS A 78 12.99 35.90 11.11
C HIS A 78 12.19 37.18 10.81
N GLU A 79 10.89 37.05 10.50
CA GLU A 79 9.98 38.20 10.30
C GLU A 79 9.85 39.06 11.55
N ARG A 80 9.76 38.44 12.74
CA ARG A 80 9.71 39.16 14.02
C ARG A 80 11.02 39.89 14.32
N ASP A 81 12.15 39.22 14.14
CA ASP A 81 13.46 39.77 14.47
C ASP A 81 13.88 40.88 13.49
N SER A 82 13.44 40.82 12.23
CA SER A 82 13.64 41.89 11.24
C SER A 82 12.77 43.13 11.46
N ALA A 83 11.77 43.04 12.35
CA ALA A 83 10.86 44.14 12.67
C ALA A 83 11.29 44.95 13.91
N HIS A 84 12.38 44.56 14.58
CA HIS A 84 13.03 45.27 15.69
C HIS A 84 14.33 45.95 15.22
#